data_AF-A0A916VMV3-F1
#
_entry.id   AF-A0A916VMV3-F1
#
_cell.length_a   1.000
_cell.length_b   1.000
_cell.length_c   1.000
_cell.angle_alpha   90.00
_cell.angle_beta   90.00
_cell.angle_gamma   90.00
#
_symmetry.space_group_name_H-M   'P 1'
#
loop_
_entity.id
_entity.type
_entity.pdbx_description
1 polymer ?
#
loop_
_entity_poly.entity_id
_entity_poly.type
_entity_poly.pdbx_seq_one_letter_code
_entity_poly.pdbx_strand_id
1 'polypeptide(L)' 'MKTTDDIPPEHISEIIQMALSDHVSFADIHAEYGISDKQVKQLMRSELKSSSYKTWRKRVRAFGDRRAVYK' A
#
# COMPACT_ATOMS: atom_id res chain seq x y z
N MET A 1 -9.78 14.77 -2.78
CA MET A 1 -9.05 13.57 -2.31
C MET A 1 -10.05 12.44 -2.26
N LYS A 2 -9.81 11.32 -2.97
CA LYS A 2 -10.70 10.14 -2.92
C LYS A 2 -10.70 9.59 -1.49
N THR A 3 -11.82 9.08 -0.99
CA THR A 3 -11.91 8.37 0.30
C THR A 3 -11.70 6.87 0.05
N THR A 4 -11.27 6.08 1.05
CA THR A 4 -11.13 4.61 0.89
C THR A 4 -12.42 3.93 0.44
N ASP A 5 -13.58 4.51 0.76
CA ASP A 5 -14.91 4.05 0.36
C ASP A 5 -15.26 4.32 -1.11
N ASP A 6 -14.45 5.12 -1.82
CA ASP A 6 -14.64 5.50 -3.23
C ASP A 6 -13.80 4.61 -4.17
N ILE A 7 -13.18 3.54 -3.63
CA ILE A 7 -12.37 2.60 -4.39
C ILE A 7 -13.28 1.44 -4.80
N PRO A 8 -13.48 1.21 -6.12
CA PRO A 8 -14.21 0.05 -6.61
C PRO A 8 -13.64 -1.26 -6.06
N PRO A 9 -14.48 -2.25 -5.75
CA PRO A 9 -14.02 -3.54 -5.22
C PRO A 9 -12.96 -4.22 -6.10
N GLU A 10 -13.03 -4.05 -7.42
CA GLU A 10 -12.04 -4.54 -8.38
C GLU A 10 -10.64 -3.94 -8.10
N HIS A 11 -10.57 -2.64 -7.90
CA HIS A 11 -9.31 -1.93 -7.63
C HIS A 11 -8.76 -2.23 -6.24
N ILE A 12 -9.60 -2.56 -5.26
CA ILE A 12 -9.13 -2.98 -3.93
C ILE A 12 -8.18 -4.18 -4.06
N SER A 13 -8.57 -5.18 -4.85
CA SER A 13 -7.77 -6.39 -5.04
C SER A 13 -6.43 -6.09 -5.71
N GLU A 14 -6.42 -5.21 -6.72
CA GLU A 14 -5.23 -4.77 -7.44
C GLU A 14 -4.29 -3.97 -6.54
N ILE A 15 -4.83 -3.01 -5.76
CA ILE A 15 -4.06 -2.22 -4.80
C ILE A 15 -3.43 -3.12 -3.73
N ILE A 16 -4.14 -4.14 -3.25
CA ILE A 16 -3.58 -5.11 -2.29
C ILE A 16 -2.43 -5.89 -2.93
N GLN A 17 -2.61 -6.39 -4.16
CA GLN A 17 -1.55 -7.12 -4.87
C GLN A 17 -0.32 -6.24 -5.10
N MET A 18 -0.53 -5.00 -5.55
CA MET A 18 0.53 -4.01 -5.73
C MET A 18 1.22 -3.69 -4.41
N ALA A 19 0.48 -3.45 -3.33
CA ALA A 19 1.05 -3.15 -2.02
C ALA A 19 1.82 -4.34 -1.41
N LEU A 20 1.48 -5.59 -1.76
CA LEU A 20 2.20 -6.79 -1.34
C LEU A 20 3.47 -7.06 -2.16
N SER A 21 3.55 -6.49 -3.36
CA SER A 21 4.69 -6.60 -4.27
C SER A 21 5.86 -5.76 -3.78
N ASP A 22 7.03 -6.38 -3.69
CA ASP A 22 8.25 -5.68 -3.28
C ASP A 22 8.81 -4.78 -4.41
N HIS A 23 8.24 -4.87 -5.62
CA HIS A 23 8.64 -4.09 -6.81
C HIS A 23 7.77 -2.85 -7.05
N VAL A 24 6.69 -2.67 -6.30
CA VAL A 24 5.76 -1.55 -6.49
C VAL A 24 5.85 -0.61 -5.31
N SER A 25 5.99 0.68 -5.60
CA SER A 25 6.03 1.70 -4.57
C SER A 25 4.67 2.34 -4.32
N PHE A 26 4.51 2.99 -3.16
CA PHE A 26 3.32 3.77 -2.90
C PHE A 26 3.16 4.95 -3.87
N ALA A 27 4.25 5.44 -4.47
CA ALA A 27 4.19 6.47 -5.50
C ALA A 27 3.53 5.93 -6.79
N ASP A 28 3.82 4.69 -7.17
CA ASP A 28 3.21 4.04 -8.34
C ASP A 28 1.71 3.81 -8.10
N ILE A 29 1.36 3.33 -6.90
CA ILE A 29 -0.04 3.16 -6.50
C ILE A 29 -0.78 4.51 -6.47
N HIS A 30 -0.12 5.57 -6.01
CA HIS A 30 -0.69 6.92 -6.03
C HIS A 30 -0.84 7.46 -7.45
N ALA A 31 0.11 7.19 -8.34
CA ALA A 31 0.04 7.61 -9.75
C ALA A 31 -1.12 6.94 -10.49
N GLU A 32 -1.34 5.65 -10.25
CA GLU A 32 -2.38 4.86 -10.93
C GLU A 32 -3.79 5.10 -10.34
N TYR A 33 -3.93 5.02 -9.01
CA TYR A 33 -5.24 5.04 -8.35
C TYR A 33 -5.58 6.37 -7.67
N GLY A 34 -4.61 7.29 -7.56
CA GLY A 34 -4.80 8.58 -6.90
C GLY A 34 -4.96 8.48 -5.37
N ILE A 35 -4.50 7.38 -4.75
CA ILE A 35 -4.60 7.15 -3.31
C ILE A 35 -3.26 7.33 -2.61
N SER A 36 -3.28 7.95 -1.43
CA SER A 36 -2.07 8.18 -0.65
C SER A 36 -1.58 6.93 0.07
N ASP A 37 -0.31 6.90 0.45
CA ASP A 37 0.29 5.87 1.30
C ASP A 37 -0.51 5.58 2.57
N LYS A 38 -1.14 6.62 3.14
CA LYS A 38 -1.95 6.51 4.36
C LYS A 38 -3.21 5.67 4.08
N GLN A 39 -3.84 5.90 2.94
CA GLN A 39 -5.03 5.16 2.51
C GLN A 39 -4.68 3.72 2.16
N VAL A 40 -3.56 3.49 1.48
CA VAL A 40 -3.05 2.13 1.23
C VAL A 40 -2.82 1.39 2.55
N LYS A 41 -2.18 2.02 3.54
CA LYS A 41 -1.97 1.41 4.86
C LYS A 41 -3.28 1.13 5.60
N GLN A 42 -4.28 1.99 5.45
CA GLN A 42 -5.61 1.80 6.04
C GLN A 42 -6.35 0.63 5.39
N LEU A 43 -6.34 0.57 4.06
CA LEU A 43 -6.90 -0.54 3.28
C LEU A 43 -6.22 -1.87 3.64
N MET A 44 -4.88 -1.90 3.64
CA MET A 44 -4.13 -3.10 4.03
C MET A 44 -4.43 -3.55 5.47
N ARG A 45 -4.81 -2.61 6.35
CA ARG A 45 -5.19 -2.93 7.73
C ARG A 45 -6.61 -3.49 7.85
N SER A 46 -7.55 -3.07 6.99
CA SER A 46 -8.91 -3.63 6.96
C SER A 46 -8.93 -5.01 6.29
N GLU A 47 -8.14 -5.19 5.24
CA GLU A 47 -8.17 -6.39 4.39
C GLU A 47 -7.32 -7.55 4.93
N LEU A 48 -6.14 -7.26 5.49
CA LEU A 48 -5.26 -8.30 6.00
C LEU A 48 -5.59 -8.68 7.44
N LYS A 49 -5.41 -9.97 7.74
CA LYS A 49 -5.33 -10.44 9.13
C LYS A 49 -4.21 -9.71 9.87
N SER A 50 -4.42 -9.47 11.16
CA SER A 50 -3.52 -8.70 12.02
C SER A 50 -2.07 -9.21 12.00
N SER A 51 -1.86 -10.53 11.92
CA SER A 51 -0.53 -11.16 11.78
C SER A 51 0.13 -10.82 10.44
N SER A 52 -0.59 -10.98 9.33
CA SER A 52 -0.12 -10.66 7.97
C SER A 52 0.19 -9.17 7.83
N TYR A 53 -0.66 -8.30 8.36
CA TYR A 53 -0.43 -6.85 8.36
C TYR A 53 0.85 -6.48 9.13
N LYS A 54 1.12 -7.10 10.28
CA LYS A 54 2.38 -6.89 11.02
C LYS A 54 3.60 -7.27 10.19
N THR A 55 3.56 -8.41 9.50
CA THR A 55 4.67 -8.86 8.63
C THR A 55 4.87 -7.93 7.43
N TRP A 56 3.78 -7.54 6.76
CA TRP A 56 3.83 -6.57 5.68
C TRP A 56 4.41 -5.22 6.15
N ARG A 57 3.98 -4.72 7.33
CA ARG A 57 4.52 -3.48 7.90
C ARG A 57 6.01 -3.55 8.20
N LYS A 58 6.52 -4.71 8.62
CA LYS A 58 7.96 -4.93 8.79
C LYS A 58 8.70 -4.82 7.45
N ARG A 59 8.17 -5.44 6.39
CA ARG A 59 8.72 -5.32 5.02
C ARG A 59 8.72 -3.87 4.54
N VAL A 60 7.59 -3.18 4.64
CA VAL A 60 7.47 -1.76 4.24
C VAL A 60 8.48 -0.88 4.97
N ARG A 61 8.74 -1.11 6.26
CA ARG A 61 9.80 -0.38 6.99
C ARG A 61 11.20 -0.72 6.46
N ALA A 62 11.50 -1.99 6.21
CA ALA A 62 12.78 -2.43 5.67
C ALA A 62 13.05 -1.91 4.24
N PHE A 63 12.01 -1.74 3.41
CA PHE A 63 12.11 -1.12 2.09
C PHE A 63 12.11 0.41 2.15
N GLY A 64 11.37 0.99 3.10
CA GLY A 64 11.35 2.41 3.37
C GLY A 64 12.73 2.95 3.74
N ASP A 65 13.49 2.21 4.54
CA ASP A 65 14.88 2.57 4.88
C ASP A 65 15.80 2.60 3.65
N ARG A 66 15.55 1.78 2.63
CA ARG A 66 16.33 1.82 1.38
C ARG A 66 15.97 3.00 0.46
N ARG A 67 14.81 3.63 0.64
CA ARG A 67 14.41 4.82 -0.14
C ARG A 67 15.12 6.10 0.30
N ALA A 68 15.86 6.08 1.41
CA ALA A 68 16.77 7.19 1.78
C ALA A 68 17.98 7.32 0.82
N VAL A 69 18.18 6.39 -0.12
CA VAL A 69 19.32 6.36 -1.06
C VAL A 69 18.99 6.96 -2.43
N TYR A 70 17.83 7.61 -2.60
CA TYR A 70 17.56 8.41 -3.80
C TYR A 70 17.33 9.86 -3.38
N LYS A 71 18.43 10.60 -3.23
CA LYS A 71 18.45 12.06 -3.28
C LYS A 71 19.24 12.48 -4.52
#